data_AF-A0A0A0KG41-F1
#
_entry.id   AF-A0A0A0KG41-F1
#
_cell.length_a   1.000
_cell.length_b   1.000
_cell.length_c   1.000
_cell.angle_alpha   90.00
_cell.angle_beta   90.00
_cell.angle_gamma   90.00
#
_symmetry.space_group_name_H-M   'P 1'
#
loop_
_entity.id
_entity.type
_entity.pdbx_description
1 polymer ?
#
loop_
_entity_poly.entity_id
_entity_poly.type
_entity_poly.pdbx_seq_one_letter_code
_entity_poly.pdbx_strand_id
1 'polypeptide(L)'
;MARLATYFYSVENELPEKIERLVRCEASAYQKLLMRRVEDNLGSIGSTKVRSVHNSVMELRNICNHPYLSQLHAEEACLSFLFIMQFIYGLVDNLIPKHYLPPIVRLCGKLEMLDRILPKLKATDHRVLFFSTMTRLLDVMEEYLQWKQYRYLRLDGHTSGGDRGALIELFNRQNSPYFIFLLR
;
A
#
# COMPACT_ATOMS: atom_id res chain seq x y z
N MET A 1 -33.38 20.06 -22.60
CA MET A 1 -31.96 19.93 -23.01
C MET A 1 -31.13 21.16 -22.61
N ALA A 2 -31.56 22.41 -22.87
CA ALA A 2 -30.81 23.60 -22.45
C ALA A 2 -30.65 23.78 -20.92
N ARG A 3 -31.68 23.48 -20.11
CA ARG A 3 -31.63 23.60 -18.62
C ARG A 3 -30.68 22.63 -17.91
N LEU A 4 -30.36 21.48 -18.50
CA LEU A 4 -29.43 20.51 -17.91
C LEU A 4 -27.97 20.94 -18.13
N ALA A 5 -27.64 21.47 -19.31
CA ALA A 5 -26.31 21.99 -19.60
C ALA A 5 -25.94 23.19 -18.72
N THR A 6 -26.92 24.05 -18.37
CA THR A 6 -26.67 25.19 -17.47
C THR A 6 -26.41 24.77 -16.02
N TYR A 7 -27.01 23.65 -15.57
CA TYR A 7 -26.75 23.11 -14.23
C TYR A 7 -25.35 22.52 -14.12
N PHE A 8 -24.91 21.74 -15.12
CA PHE A 8 -23.56 21.19 -15.13
C PHE A 8 -22.49 22.30 -15.15
N TYR A 9 -22.67 23.34 -15.97
CA TYR A 9 -21.75 24.47 -16.05
C TYR A 9 -21.68 25.31 -14.76
N SER A 10 -22.80 25.45 -14.03
CA SER A 10 -22.81 26.16 -12.74
C SER A 10 -22.15 25.37 -11.61
N VAL A 11 -22.16 24.04 -11.69
CA VAL A 11 -21.58 23.13 -10.67
C VAL A 11 -20.09 22.88 -10.92
N GLU A 12 -19.64 22.84 -12.19
CA GLU A 12 -18.21 22.70 -12.53
C GLU A 12 -17.36 23.87 -12.03
N ASN A 13 -17.91 25.09 -12.00
CA ASN A 13 -17.21 26.27 -11.48
C ASN A 13 -17.08 26.30 -9.95
N GLU A 14 -17.80 25.45 -9.22
CA GLU A 14 -17.71 25.31 -7.76
C GLU A 14 -16.74 24.19 -7.33
N LEU A 15 -16.30 23.35 -8.27
CA LEU A 15 -15.37 22.27 -7.98
C LEU A 15 -13.93 22.82 -7.99
N PRO A 16 -13.15 22.58 -6.92
CA PRO A 16 -11.76 23.01 -6.88
C PRO A 16 -10.96 22.30 -7.97
N GLU A 17 -9.92 22.97 -8.47
CA GLU A 17 -9.05 22.41 -9.50
C GLU A 17 -8.41 21.10 -9.03
N LYS A 18 -8.42 20.09 -9.90
CA LYS A 18 -7.78 18.80 -9.62
C LYS A 18 -6.26 18.96 -9.69
N ILE A 19 -5.59 18.83 -8.55
CA ILE A 19 -4.12 18.85 -8.45
C ILE A 19 -3.58 17.41 -8.44
N GLU A 20 -2.73 17.07 -9.40
CA GLU A 20 -2.04 15.78 -9.47
C GLU A 20 -0.55 15.94 -9.16
N ARG A 21 0.00 15.10 -8.27
CA ARG A 21 1.41 15.15 -7.87
C ARG A 21 2.03 13.75 -7.88
N LEU A 22 3.15 13.62 -8.59
CA LEU A 22 3.97 12.41 -8.57
C LEU A 22 4.94 12.44 -7.39
N VAL A 23 4.75 11.54 -6.43
CA VAL A 23 5.67 11.38 -5.29
C VAL A 23 6.68 10.29 -5.60
N ARG A 24 7.93 10.67 -5.84
CA ARG A 24 9.04 9.73 -6.01
C ARG A 24 9.46 9.20 -4.64
N CYS A 25 9.48 7.88 -4.50
CA CYS A 25 9.89 7.19 -3.28
C CYS A 25 11.13 6.35 -3.57
N GLU A 26 12.12 6.37 -2.69
CA GLU A 26 13.27 5.47 -2.80
C GLU A 26 12.90 4.07 -2.33
N ALA A 27 13.45 3.04 -2.98
CA ALA A 27 13.33 1.67 -2.49
C ALA A 27 14.16 1.47 -1.22
N SER A 28 13.61 0.75 -0.24
CA SER A 28 14.34 0.35 0.96
C SER A 28 15.53 -0.56 0.61
N ALA A 29 16.48 -0.71 1.54
CA ALA A 29 17.59 -1.64 1.35
C ALA A 29 17.10 -3.08 1.10
N TYR A 30 16.02 -3.48 1.78
CA TYR A 30 15.43 -4.81 1.60
C TYR A 30 14.76 -4.97 0.24
N GLN A 31 14.02 -3.96 -0.23
CA GLN A 31 13.43 -3.96 -1.57
C GLN A 31 14.53 -4.10 -2.65
N LYS A 32 15.62 -3.35 -2.52
CA LYS A 32 16.77 -3.43 -3.44
C LYS A 32 17.41 -4.81 -3.45
N LEU A 33 17.52 -5.45 -2.28
CA LEU A 33 18.03 -6.82 -2.16
C LEU A 33 17.15 -7.82 -2.92
N LEU A 34 15.83 -7.78 -2.68
CA LEU A 34 14.88 -8.66 -3.38
C LEU A 34 14.87 -8.42 -4.90
N MET A 35 14.94 -7.15 -5.34
CA MET A 35 14.98 -6.82 -6.76
C MET A 35 16.22 -7.42 -7.45
N ARG A 36 17.41 -7.31 -6.82
CA ARG A 36 18.62 -7.97 -7.33
C ARG A 36 18.44 -9.48 -7.42
N ARG A 37 17.78 -10.11 -6.45
CA ARG A 37 17.51 -11.55 -6.47
C ARG A 37 16.62 -11.97 -7.63
N VAL A 38 15.63 -11.15 -7.99
CA VAL A 38 14.82 -11.37 -9.21
C VAL A 38 15.69 -11.28 -10.47
N GLU A 39 16.60 -10.30 -10.54
CA GLU A 39 17.52 -10.12 -11.67
C GLU A 39 18.49 -11.31 -11.83
N ASP A 40 19.05 -11.82 -10.73
CA ASP A 40 19.93 -13.00 -10.73
C ASP A 40 19.20 -14.25 -11.25
N ASN A 41 17.95 -14.44 -10.82
CA ASN A 41 17.12 -15.55 -11.27
C ASN A 41 16.76 -15.44 -12.76
N LEU A 42 16.71 -14.23 -13.33
CA LEU A 42 16.55 -13.99 -14.77
C LEU A 42 17.84 -14.30 -15.56
N GLY A 43 19.01 -14.02 -14.97
CA GLY A 43 20.32 -14.18 -15.63
C GLY A 43 20.81 -15.61 -15.76
N SER A 44 20.24 -16.56 -15.01
CA SER A 44 20.79 -17.92 -14.89
C SER A 44 20.23 -18.97 -15.88
N ILE A 45 19.25 -18.66 -16.74
CA ILE A 45 18.52 -19.71 -17.49
C ILE A 45 18.35 -19.37 -18.99
N GLY A 46 19.04 -20.15 -19.83
CA GLY A 46 18.81 -20.19 -21.27
C GLY A 46 17.39 -20.69 -21.64
N SER A 47 16.90 -20.20 -22.79
CA SER A 47 15.82 -20.76 -23.62
C SER A 47 14.34 -20.87 -23.12
N THR A 48 13.92 -20.27 -21.99
CA THR A 48 12.47 -20.20 -21.64
C THR A 48 11.95 -18.75 -21.51
N LYS A 49 11.82 -18.04 -22.65
CA LYS A 49 11.91 -16.56 -22.72
C LYS A 49 10.66 -15.70 -22.41
N VAL A 50 9.43 -16.23 -22.31
CA VAL A 50 8.24 -15.36 -22.17
C VAL A 50 7.54 -15.49 -20.80
N ARG A 51 7.33 -16.72 -20.31
CA ARG A 51 6.66 -16.94 -19.01
C ARG A 51 7.55 -16.53 -17.81
N SER A 52 8.86 -16.74 -17.90
CA SER A 52 9.82 -16.34 -16.86
C SER A 52 9.90 -14.80 -16.69
N VAL A 53 9.83 -14.07 -17.81
CA VAL A 53 9.86 -12.59 -17.81
C VAL A 53 8.57 -12.01 -17.24
N HIS A 54 7.40 -12.55 -17.60
CA HIS A 54 6.13 -12.09 -17.04
C HIS A 54 6.07 -12.25 -15.51
N ASN A 55 6.56 -13.38 -15.00
CA ASN A 55 6.64 -13.65 -13.57
C ASN A 55 7.59 -12.68 -12.86
N SER A 56 8.73 -12.34 -13.49
CA SER A 56 9.70 -11.41 -12.91
C SER A 56 9.18 -9.97 -12.86
N VAL A 57 8.47 -9.51 -13.89
CA VAL A 57 7.84 -8.18 -13.88
C VAL A 57 6.75 -8.10 -12.81
N MET A 58 5.94 -9.15 -12.67
CA MET A 58 4.93 -9.23 -11.62
C MET A 58 5.58 -9.17 -10.24
N GLU A 59 6.71 -9.85 -10.06
CA GLU A 59 7.43 -9.89 -8.79
C GLU A 59 8.09 -8.55 -8.45
N LEU A 60 8.74 -7.91 -9.42
CA LEU A 60 9.26 -6.54 -9.24
C LEU A 60 8.14 -5.57 -8.87
N ARG A 61 6.96 -5.71 -9.49
CA ARG A 61 5.77 -4.92 -9.14
C ARG A 61 5.31 -5.17 -7.71
N ASN A 62 5.29 -6.43 -7.27
CA ASN A 62 4.96 -6.80 -5.90
C ASN A 62 5.95 -6.15 -4.92
N ILE A 63 7.26 -6.33 -5.13
CA ILE A 63 8.33 -5.79 -4.27
C ILE A 63 8.25 -4.26 -4.20
N CYS A 64 8.06 -3.58 -5.33
CA CYS A 64 7.89 -2.13 -5.40
C CYS A 64 6.67 -1.62 -4.62
N ASN A 65 5.60 -2.43 -4.55
CA ASN A 65 4.39 -2.06 -3.80
C ASN A 65 4.57 -2.33 -2.31
N HIS A 66 4.99 -3.54 -1.94
CA HIS A 66 5.45 -3.87 -0.60
C HIS A 66 6.14 -5.25 -0.60
N PRO A 67 7.29 -5.44 0.08
CA PRO A 67 8.00 -6.73 0.11
C PRO A 67 7.14 -7.92 0.52
N TYR A 68 6.17 -7.77 1.42
CA TYR A 68 5.29 -8.87 1.85
C TYR A 68 4.42 -9.47 0.72
N LEU A 69 4.29 -8.78 -0.42
CA LEU A 69 3.59 -9.33 -1.58
C LEU A 69 4.47 -10.28 -2.39
N SER A 70 5.80 -10.18 -2.24
CA SER A 70 6.80 -10.99 -2.95
C SER A 70 6.79 -12.44 -2.47
N GLN A 71 6.90 -13.37 -3.42
CA GLN A 71 7.13 -14.79 -3.13
C GLN A 71 8.54 -15.01 -2.57
N LEU A 72 9.53 -14.24 -3.04
CA LEU A 72 10.90 -14.30 -2.50
C LEU A 72 10.94 -13.91 -1.03
N HIS A 73 10.15 -12.93 -0.59
CA HIS A 73 10.01 -12.61 0.82
C HIS A 73 9.42 -13.79 1.62
N ALA A 74 8.40 -14.48 1.08
CA ALA A 74 7.81 -15.64 1.74
C ALA A 74 8.83 -16.79 1.87
N GLU A 75 9.66 -17.00 0.86
CA GLU A 75 10.75 -17.99 0.88
C GLU A 75 11.88 -17.59 1.85
N GLU A 76 12.33 -16.33 1.84
CA GLU A 76 13.35 -15.82 2.77
C GLU A 76 12.88 -15.78 4.22
N ALA A 77 11.60 -15.45 4.45
CA ALA A 77 10.96 -15.55 5.76
C ALA A 77 10.98 -17.01 6.24
N CYS A 78 10.77 -17.97 5.35
CA CYS A 78 10.81 -19.39 5.66
C CYS A 78 12.23 -19.91 5.93
N LEU A 79 13.27 -19.36 5.27
CA LEU A 79 14.60 -20.00 5.23
C LEU A 79 15.73 -19.33 6.04
N SER A 80 15.60 -18.09 6.54
CA SER A 80 16.66 -17.53 7.40
C SER A 80 16.28 -16.25 8.13
N PHE A 81 15.34 -15.46 7.62
CA PHE A 81 15.07 -14.14 8.18
C PHE A 81 14.12 -14.18 9.39
N LEU A 82 13.13 -15.07 9.43
CA LEU A 82 12.30 -15.24 10.63
C LEU A 82 13.09 -15.92 11.75
N PHE A 83 13.97 -16.87 11.42
CA PHE A 83 14.86 -17.50 12.41
C PHE A 83 15.88 -16.49 12.96
N ILE A 84 16.56 -15.69 12.11
CA ILE A 84 17.51 -14.67 12.58
C ILE A 84 16.79 -13.47 13.22
N MET A 85 15.68 -12.97 12.68
CA MET A 85 14.94 -11.88 13.33
C MET A 85 14.31 -12.33 14.63
N GLN A 86 13.67 -13.51 14.72
CA GLN A 86 13.02 -13.93 15.96
C GLN A 86 14.03 -14.43 17.00
N PHE A 87 15.13 -15.08 16.59
CA PHE A 87 16.19 -15.54 17.50
C PHE A 87 17.16 -14.42 17.91
N ILE A 88 17.62 -13.57 16.97
CA ILE A 88 18.50 -12.44 17.30
C ILE A 88 17.70 -11.24 17.85
N TYR A 89 16.54 -10.83 17.31
CA TYR A 89 15.76 -9.77 17.99
C TYR A 89 15.20 -10.26 19.33
N GLY A 90 14.81 -11.53 19.47
CA GLY A 90 14.38 -12.08 20.76
C GLY A 90 15.50 -12.13 21.81
N LEU A 91 16.75 -12.42 21.41
CA LEU A 91 17.92 -12.39 22.30
C LEU A 91 18.46 -10.99 22.57
N VAL A 92 18.25 -10.04 21.66
CA VAL A 92 18.85 -8.69 21.69
C VAL A 92 17.80 -7.60 21.96
N ASP A 93 16.55 -7.96 22.29
CA ASP A 93 15.45 -7.04 22.66
C ASP A 93 15.80 -6.14 23.88
N ASN A 94 16.80 -6.55 24.67
CA ASN A 94 17.34 -5.77 25.79
C ASN A 94 18.61 -4.96 25.46
N LEU A 95 19.18 -5.12 24.26
CA LEU A 95 20.50 -4.59 23.87
C LEU A 95 20.46 -3.67 22.64
N ILE A 96 19.49 -3.83 21.73
CA ILE A 96 19.24 -2.92 20.61
C ILE A 96 18.00 -2.09 20.96
N PRO A 97 18.07 -0.75 21.00
CA PRO A 97 16.89 0.07 21.21
C PRO A 97 15.85 -0.26 20.13
N LYS A 98 14.64 -0.59 20.57
CA LYS A 98 13.51 -0.89 19.67
C LYS A 98 13.43 0.18 18.60
N HIS A 99 13.62 -0.20 17.34
CA HIS A 99 13.47 0.74 16.24
C HIS A 99 12.09 1.39 16.31
N TYR A 100 12.05 2.71 16.16
CA TYR A 100 10.82 3.50 16.30
C TYR A 100 9.71 3.07 15.32
N LEU A 101 10.07 2.52 14.16
CA LEU A 101 9.13 2.06 13.14
C LEU A 101 9.07 0.53 13.05
N PRO A 102 7.87 -0.05 12.90
CA PRO A 102 7.69 -1.48 12.74
C PRO A 102 8.25 -1.96 11.39
N PRO A 103 8.59 -3.26 11.24
CA PRO A 103 9.15 -3.82 10.02
C PRO A 103 8.29 -3.55 8.78
N ILE A 104 6.95 -3.62 8.90
CA ILE A 104 6.01 -3.33 7.79
C ILE A 104 6.27 -1.95 7.17
N VAL A 105 6.54 -0.92 7.98
CA VAL A 105 6.85 0.43 7.48
C VAL A 105 8.30 0.50 6.99
N ARG A 106 9.27 0.03 7.81
CA ARG A 106 10.71 0.18 7.55
C ARG A 106 11.16 -0.54 6.28
N LEU A 107 10.53 -1.66 5.94
CA LEU A 107 10.94 -2.48 4.80
C LEU A 107 10.38 -1.96 3.46
N CYS A 108 9.47 -0.99 3.45
CA CYS A 108 8.87 -0.46 2.22
C CYS A 108 8.97 1.06 2.14
N GLY A 109 9.76 1.58 1.19
CA GLY A 109 9.97 3.02 1.07
C GLY A 109 8.71 3.83 0.69
N LYS A 110 7.76 3.22 -0.03
CA LYS A 110 6.44 3.85 -0.27
C LYS A 110 5.64 3.98 1.02
N LEU A 111 5.62 2.95 1.85
CA LEU A 111 4.87 2.97 3.10
C LEU A 111 5.53 3.90 4.12
N GLU A 112 6.86 3.96 4.15
CA GLU A 112 7.60 4.96 4.93
C GLU A 112 7.26 6.40 4.50
N MET A 113 7.15 6.67 3.20
CA MET A 113 6.72 7.98 2.72
C MET A 113 5.26 8.28 3.11
N LEU A 114 4.36 7.30 2.98
CA LEU A 114 2.97 7.44 3.42
C LEU A 114 2.88 7.69 4.94
N ASP A 115 3.73 7.06 5.75
CA ASP A 115 3.83 7.26 7.20
C ASP A 115 4.07 8.72 7.57
N ARG A 116 4.80 9.46 6.73
CA ARG A 116 5.11 10.88 6.91
C ARG A 116 4.01 11.80 6.37
N ILE A 117 3.26 11.36 5.35
CA ILE A 117 2.21 12.17 4.69
C ILE A 117 0.88 12.08 5.44
N LEU A 118 0.44 10.87 5.79
CA LEU A 118 -0.88 10.64 6.37
C LEU A 118 -1.15 11.42 7.66
N PRO A 119 -0.21 11.56 8.62
CA PRO A 119 -0.44 12.38 9.81
C PRO A 119 -0.70 13.85 9.49
N LYS A 120 -0.03 14.40 8.46
CA LYS A 120 -0.24 15.79 8.01
C LYS A 120 -1.64 15.96 7.43
N LEU A 121 -2.06 15.03 6.58
CA LEU A 121 -3.41 15.02 6.00
C LEU A 121 -4.49 14.89 7.08
N LYS A 122 -4.25 14.07 8.10
CA LYS A 122 -5.18 13.92 9.23
C LYS A 122 -5.23 15.19 10.09
N ALA A 123 -4.10 15.83 10.35
CA ALA A 123 -4.04 17.07 11.13
C ALA A 123 -4.75 18.24 10.44
N THR A 124 -4.81 18.24 9.11
CA THR A 124 -5.53 19.25 8.31
C THR A 124 -6.93 18.79 7.88
N ASP A 125 -7.48 17.77 8.53
CA ASP A 125 -8.83 17.23 8.30
C ASP A 125 -9.15 16.84 6.84
N HIS A 126 -8.14 16.33 6.11
CA HIS A 126 -8.37 15.73 4.80
C HIS A 126 -8.87 14.29 4.92
N ARG A 127 -9.66 13.85 3.94
CA ARG A 127 -10.05 12.45 3.75
C ARG A 127 -9.26 11.84 2.60
N VAL A 128 -8.93 10.56 2.73
CA VAL A 128 -8.03 9.88 1.79
C VAL A 128 -8.74 8.71 1.12
N LEU A 129 -8.72 8.70 -0.22
CA LEU A 129 -9.07 7.53 -1.02
C LEU A 129 -7.77 6.85 -1.45
N PHE A 130 -7.59 5.58 -1.08
CA PHE A 130 -6.40 4.81 -1.38
C PHE A 130 -6.74 3.74 -2.42
N PHE A 131 -6.13 3.85 -3.59
CA PHE A 131 -6.38 2.93 -4.71
C PHE A 131 -5.21 1.96 -4.90
N SER A 132 -5.51 0.67 -5.05
CA SER A 132 -4.54 -0.33 -5.45
C SER A 132 -5.19 -1.46 -6.24
N THR A 133 -4.69 -1.68 -7.45
CA THR A 133 -5.09 -2.84 -8.28
C THR A 133 -4.74 -4.20 -7.65
N MET A 134 -3.87 -4.25 -6.62
CA MET A 134 -3.48 -5.47 -5.92
C MET A 134 -4.26 -5.60 -4.61
N THR A 135 -5.16 -6.57 -4.50
CA THR A 135 -5.94 -6.83 -3.28
C THR A 135 -5.03 -7.13 -2.08
N ARG A 136 -3.95 -7.92 -2.28
CA ARG A 136 -2.98 -8.24 -1.21
C ARG A 136 -2.28 -7.00 -0.63
N LEU A 137 -2.20 -5.90 -1.38
CA LEU A 137 -1.66 -4.65 -0.85
C LEU A 137 -2.64 -3.99 0.12
N LEU A 138 -3.95 -4.15 -0.10
CA LEU A 138 -4.96 -3.64 0.81
C LEU A 138 -4.88 -4.33 2.17
N ASP A 139 -4.61 -5.64 2.21
CA ASP A 139 -4.38 -6.38 3.46
C ASP A 139 -3.20 -5.79 4.26
N VAL A 140 -2.07 -5.51 3.59
CA VAL A 140 -0.90 -4.85 4.20
C VAL A 140 -1.24 -3.45 4.72
N MET A 141 -2.03 -2.69 3.93
CA MET A 141 -2.49 -1.37 4.36
C MET A 141 -3.41 -1.46 5.58
N GLU A 142 -4.30 -2.44 5.66
CA GLU A 142 -5.15 -2.64 6.85
C GLU A 142 -4.31 -2.85 8.11
N GLU A 143 -3.30 -3.73 8.06
CA GLU A 143 -2.39 -3.97 9.18
C GLU A 143 -1.68 -2.67 9.63
N TYR A 144 -1.18 -1.89 8.66
CA TYR A 144 -0.56 -0.60 8.94
C TYR A 144 -1.54 0.42 9.56
N LEU A 145 -2.76 0.50 9.04
CA LEU A 145 -3.79 1.44 9.55
C LEU A 145 -4.30 1.04 10.93
N GLN A 146 -4.40 -0.25 11.21
CA GLN A 146 -4.69 -0.76 12.55
C GLN A 146 -3.57 -0.37 13.52
N TRP A 147 -2.29 -0.58 13.15
CA TRP A 147 -1.17 -0.14 13.99
C TRP A 147 -1.21 1.37 14.28
N LYS A 148 -1.52 2.19 13.27
CA LYS A 148 -1.69 3.65 13.42
C LYS A 148 -2.99 4.10 14.11
N GLN A 149 -3.91 3.18 14.38
CA GLN A 149 -5.23 3.48 14.93
C GLN A 149 -6.02 4.46 14.04
N TYR A 150 -5.91 4.30 12.72
CA TYR A 150 -6.71 5.03 11.74
C TYR A 150 -7.97 4.25 11.39
N ARG A 151 -9.13 4.89 11.51
CA ARG A 151 -10.40 4.28 11.09
C ARG A 151 -10.49 4.31 9.57
N TYR A 152 -10.75 3.16 8.99
CA TYR A 152 -10.83 3.00 7.54
C TYR A 152 -12.05 2.16 7.13
N LEU A 153 -12.43 2.28 5.86
CA LEU A 153 -13.37 1.38 5.19
C LEU A 153 -12.64 0.70 4.03
N ARG A 154 -13.08 -0.49 3.66
CA ARG A 154 -12.51 -1.27 2.56
C ARG A 154 -13.62 -1.73 1.64
N LEU A 155 -13.40 -1.56 0.33
CA LEU A 155 -14.29 -2.05 -0.69
C LEU A 155 -13.49 -2.85 -1.72
N ASP A 156 -13.80 -4.15 -1.74
CA ASP A 156 -13.20 -5.11 -2.65
C ASP A 156 -14.24 -5.58 -3.67
N GLY A 157 -13.77 -6.20 -4.76
CA GLY A 157 -14.65 -6.77 -5.81
C GLY A 157 -15.53 -7.93 -5.34
N HIS A 158 -15.36 -8.42 -4.11
CA HIS A 158 -16.19 -9.44 -3.49
C HIS A 158 -17.31 -8.86 -2.60
N THR A 159 -17.31 -7.55 -2.37
CA THR A 159 -18.38 -6.87 -1.63
C THR A 159 -19.67 -6.85 -2.46
N SER A 160 -20.80 -7.26 -1.87
CA SER A 160 -22.08 -7.27 -2.59
C SER A 160 -22.49 -5.85 -3.01
N GLY A 161 -23.29 -5.72 -4.07
CA GLY A 161 -23.73 -4.41 -4.58
C GLY A 161 -24.47 -3.56 -3.54
N GLY A 162 -25.24 -4.21 -2.65
CA GLY A 162 -25.93 -3.54 -1.55
C GLY A 162 -24.97 -3.00 -0.50
N ASP A 163 -23.97 -3.79 -0.10
CA ASP A 163 -22.98 -3.39 0.90
C ASP A 163 -22.08 -2.25 0.40
N ARG A 164 -21.80 -2.19 -0.92
CA ARG A 164 -21.04 -1.10 -1.55
C ARG A 164 -21.72 0.26 -1.31
N GLY A 165 -23.03 0.36 -1.50
CA GLY A 165 -23.78 1.61 -1.30
C GLY A 165 -23.68 2.08 0.15
N ALA A 166 -23.91 1.17 1.10
CA ALA A 166 -23.83 1.45 2.53
C ALA A 166 -22.45 1.95 2.96
N LEU A 167 -21.36 1.36 2.45
CA LEU A 167 -19.99 1.81 2.76
C LEU A 167 -19.70 3.22 2.23
N ILE A 168 -20.18 3.54 1.02
CA ILE A 168 -20.02 4.86 0.42
C ILE A 168 -20.78 5.92 1.21
N GLU A 169 -22.03 5.64 1.58
CA GLU A 169 -22.83 6.53 2.42
C GLU A 169 -22.19 6.74 3.80
N LEU A 170 -21.69 5.67 4.41
CA LEU A 170 -21.00 5.70 5.70
C LEU A 170 -19.72 6.55 5.63
N PHE A 171 -18.99 6.53 4.52
CA PHE A 171 -17.84 7.40 4.31
C PHE A 171 -18.27 8.86 4.11
N ASN A 172 -19.34 9.12 3.35
CA ASN A 172 -19.76 10.47 2.96
C ASN A 172 -20.58 11.23 4.01
N ARG A 173 -21.04 10.58 5.10
CA ARG A 173 -21.78 11.28 6.17
C ARG A 173 -20.94 12.44 6.76
N GLN A 174 -21.63 13.54 7.13
CA GLN A 174 -20.99 14.78 7.60
C GLN A 174 -20.03 14.54 8.76
N ASN A 175 -20.41 13.69 9.72
CA ASN A 175 -19.57 13.34 10.88
C ASN A 175 -18.97 11.93 10.76
N SER A 176 -18.48 11.57 9.57
CA SER A 176 -17.85 10.27 9.39
C SER A 176 -16.54 10.20 10.16
N PRO A 177 -16.36 9.20 11.05
CA PRO A 177 -15.11 9.02 11.78
C PRO A 177 -14.04 8.31 10.95
N TYR A 178 -14.37 7.91 9.71
CA TYR A 178 -13.47 7.19 8.82
C TYR A 178 -12.58 8.17 8.05
N PHE A 179 -11.27 7.98 8.18
CA PHE A 179 -10.26 8.85 7.58
C PHE A 179 -9.86 8.36 6.18
N ILE A 180 -9.76 7.04 6.00
CA ILE A 180 -9.27 6.41 4.77
C ILE A 180 -10.31 5.45 4.19
N PHE A 181 -10.47 5.45 2.87
CA PHE A 181 -11.20 4.43 2.14
C PHE A 181 -10.25 3.67 1.22
N LEU A 182 -10.05 2.37 1.50
CA LEU A 182 -9.30 1.44 0.69
C LEU A 182 -10.14 0.91 -0.47
N LEU A 183 -9.63 1.04 -1.70
CA LEU A 183 -10.33 0.74 -2.95
C LEU A 183 -9.44 -0.12 -3.85
N ARG A 184 -10.00 -1.22 -4.35
CA ARG A 184 -9.37 -2.07 -5.36
C ARG A 184 -9.53 -1.50 -6.77
#